data_AF-A0A0W8FZD8-F1
#
_entry.id   AF-A0A0W8FZD8-F1
#
_cell.length_a   1.000
_cell.length_b   1.000
_cell.length_c   1.000
_cell.angle_alpha   90.00
_cell.angle_beta   90.00
_cell.angle_gamma   90.00
#
_symmetry.space_group_name_H-M   'P 1'
#
loop_
_entity.id
_entity.type
_entity.pdbx_description
1 polymer ?
#
loop_
_entity_poly.entity_id
_entity_poly.type
_entity_poly.pdbx_seq_one_letter_code
_entity_poly.pdbx_strand_id
1 'polypeptide(L)'
;MLYSHKSFVRGVTYSDFIMKSIYGALLIFIISCSSDYTIRHEALLTEKSKYSLVFIIHGDGGYFYHDTNGNEFKADEVTLEKAKRIAKQNLNAEVFIFHQKPKRNFLLFFPLKDGEFFYYRNGQLIVNEKYWRDQAESNFDFEVDIYRSFRTGDQHEMLKMFLYFGHEIPELGGLGYDASYPNREFTVHNLARGLKEFAGDSTRFDLMILSTCYGGTPYTVGTLGPYAKNIIASPENLHLSYFDLHIFEQLDFNLRDRDIYTFAKKFAYQSFERLSNEVQTEVSVAVYNVDRTQNFLDSVQNIYENSLITLRGETRSSPETVERCDCVDLLEYVSPTISDGVDLFYRPARFGRLKHKEKHSGWQCWRQIK
;
A
#
# COMPACT_ATOMS: atom_id res chain seq x y z
N MET A 1 -8.88 -90.40 31.61
CA MET A 1 -7.86 -89.99 32.61
C MET A 1 -7.74 -88.47 32.54
N LEU A 2 -7.84 -87.85 33.71
CA LEU A 2 -8.03 -86.42 33.98
C LEU A 2 -6.73 -85.60 33.92
N TYR A 3 -6.91 -84.27 33.82
CA TYR A 3 -6.09 -83.11 34.27
C TYR A 3 -5.67 -82.14 33.13
N SER A 4 -6.26 -80.94 33.04
CA SER A 4 -5.98 -79.67 33.78
C SER A 4 -4.88 -78.85 33.06
N HIS A 5 -4.98 -77.56 32.75
CA HIS A 5 -5.29 -76.42 33.62
C HIS A 5 -5.77 -75.19 32.82
N LYS A 6 -6.64 -74.39 33.46
CA LYS A 6 -7.11 -73.05 33.07
C LYS A 6 -6.02 -71.98 33.24
N SER A 7 -6.04 -70.95 32.40
CA SER A 7 -6.03 -69.55 32.88
C SER A 7 -6.69 -68.62 31.84
N PHE A 8 -7.74 -67.91 32.27
CA PHE A 8 -8.51 -66.96 31.47
C PHE A 8 -8.34 -65.59 32.13
N VAL A 9 -7.55 -64.71 31.51
CA VAL A 9 -7.32 -63.34 31.98
C VAL A 9 -8.40 -62.45 31.37
N ARG A 10 -9.29 -61.93 32.22
CA ARG A 10 -10.24 -60.87 31.86
C ARG A 10 -9.48 -59.54 31.75
N GLY A 11 -9.23 -59.10 30.52
CA GLY A 11 -8.88 -57.71 30.22
C GLY A 11 -10.14 -56.85 30.28
N VAL A 12 -10.18 -55.94 31.25
CA VAL A 12 -11.24 -54.94 31.41
C VAL A 12 -11.08 -53.85 30.35
N THR A 13 -12.16 -53.53 29.64
CA THR A 13 -12.26 -52.57 28.54
C THR A 13 -12.19 -51.12 29.04
N TYR A 14 -10.98 -50.56 29.13
CA TYR A 14 -10.76 -49.13 29.44
C TYR A 14 -10.95 -48.19 28.22
N SER A 15 -11.16 -48.75 27.01
CA SER A 15 -11.23 -48.01 25.75
C SER A 15 -12.56 -47.25 25.53
N ASP A 16 -13.67 -47.72 26.10
CA ASP A 16 -14.99 -47.15 25.78
C ASP A 16 -15.31 -45.86 26.55
N PHE A 17 -14.60 -45.59 27.64
CA PHE A 17 -14.86 -44.43 28.49
C PHE A 17 -14.20 -43.14 27.96
N ILE A 18 -13.04 -43.27 27.32
CA ILE A 18 -12.28 -42.12 26.77
C ILE A 18 -12.94 -41.61 25.48
N MET A 19 -13.41 -42.51 24.60
CA MET A 19 -14.10 -42.11 23.36
C MET A 19 -15.40 -41.36 23.63
N LYS A 20 -16.22 -41.80 24.61
CA LYS A 20 -17.50 -41.13 24.92
C LYS A 20 -17.34 -39.73 25.52
N SER A 21 -16.25 -39.50 26.26
CA SER A 21 -15.97 -38.18 26.85
C SER A 21 -15.51 -37.15 25.81
N ILE A 22 -14.79 -37.59 24.76
CA ILE A 22 -14.37 -36.72 23.64
C ILE A 22 -15.58 -36.28 22.80
N TYR A 23 -16.54 -37.17 22.53
CA TYR A 23 -17.77 -36.81 21.78
C TYR A 23 -18.70 -35.88 22.57
N GLY A 24 -18.78 -36.02 23.89
CA GLY A 24 -19.58 -35.13 24.75
C GLY A 24 -19.05 -33.70 24.79
N ALA A 25 -17.72 -33.53 24.89
CA ALA A 25 -17.08 -32.21 24.85
C ALA A 25 -17.18 -31.55 23.46
N LEU A 26 -17.14 -32.34 22.38
CA LEU A 26 -17.29 -31.82 21.02
C LEU A 26 -18.71 -31.27 20.77
N LEU A 27 -19.75 -31.90 21.32
CA LEU A 27 -21.15 -31.49 21.15
C LEU A 27 -21.50 -30.20 21.92
N ILE A 28 -20.88 -29.95 23.07
CA ILE A 28 -21.10 -28.72 23.86
C ILE A 28 -20.52 -27.49 23.15
N PHE A 29 -19.48 -27.65 22.32
CA PHE A 29 -18.91 -26.54 21.53
C PHE A 29 -19.77 -26.12 20.32
N ILE A 30 -20.73 -26.94 19.87
CA ILE A 30 -21.53 -26.65 18.66
C ILE A 30 -22.81 -25.86 18.98
N ILE A 31 -23.25 -25.81 20.25
CA ILE A 31 -24.57 -25.25 20.62
C ILE A 31 -24.48 -23.81 21.18
N SER A 32 -23.29 -23.23 21.37
CA SER A 32 -23.16 -21.78 21.66
C SER A 32 -23.27 -20.96 20.37
N CYS A 33 -24.46 -21.03 19.73
CA CYS A 33 -24.82 -20.21 18.59
C CYS A 33 -25.27 -18.82 19.04
N SER A 34 -24.45 -17.85 18.67
CA SER A 34 -24.60 -16.41 18.77
C SER A 34 -25.76 -15.87 17.90
N SER A 35 -26.99 -15.84 18.43
CA SER A 35 -28.12 -15.22 17.72
C SER A 35 -28.07 -13.68 17.68
N ASP A 36 -27.31 -13.04 18.57
CA ASP A 36 -27.28 -11.57 18.66
C ASP A 36 -26.29 -10.88 17.70
N TYR A 37 -25.37 -11.64 17.09
CA TYR A 37 -24.34 -11.06 16.20
C TYR A 37 -24.92 -10.69 14.82
N THR A 38 -25.91 -11.44 14.33
CA THR A 38 -26.43 -11.32 12.96
C THR A 38 -27.26 -10.04 12.75
N ILE A 39 -28.10 -9.66 13.72
CA ILE A 39 -29.03 -8.52 13.58
C ILE A 39 -28.27 -7.18 13.57
N ARG A 40 -27.18 -7.05 14.32
CA ARG A 40 -26.37 -5.82 14.36
C ARG A 40 -25.56 -5.63 13.08
N HIS A 41 -25.11 -6.73 12.46
CA HIS A 41 -24.38 -6.70 11.19
C HIS A 41 -25.24 -6.18 10.03
N GLU A 42 -26.52 -6.55 9.97
CA GLU A 42 -27.40 -6.15 8.87
C GLU A 42 -27.73 -4.65 8.91
N ALA A 43 -27.99 -4.08 10.10
CA ALA A 43 -28.20 -2.64 10.27
C ALA A 43 -26.95 -1.82 9.88
N LEU A 44 -25.75 -2.27 10.24
CA LEU A 44 -24.50 -1.58 9.90
C LEU A 44 -24.15 -1.63 8.41
N LEU A 45 -24.68 -2.63 7.68
CA LEU A 45 -24.50 -2.76 6.24
C LEU A 45 -25.47 -1.89 5.43
N THR A 46 -26.43 -1.22 6.07
CA THR A 46 -27.41 -0.36 5.37
C THR A 46 -27.04 1.13 5.38
N GLU A 47 -26.23 1.60 6.33
CA GLU A 47 -25.76 3.00 6.36
C GLU A 47 -24.79 3.29 5.20
N LYS A 48 -25.03 4.40 4.50
CA LYS A 48 -24.27 4.81 3.31
C LYS A 48 -22.91 5.41 3.72
N SER A 49 -21.83 4.83 3.22
CA SER A 49 -20.48 5.39 3.37
C SER A 49 -20.30 6.61 2.47
N LYS A 50 -19.56 7.62 2.96
CA LYS A 50 -19.13 8.80 2.18
C LYS A 50 -17.74 8.66 1.59
N TYR A 51 -16.93 7.78 2.15
CA TYR A 51 -15.52 7.58 1.78
C TYR A 51 -15.24 6.10 1.50
N SER A 52 -14.43 5.83 0.48
CA SER A 52 -13.86 4.51 0.21
C SER A 52 -12.35 4.61 0.18
N LEU A 53 -11.68 3.95 1.11
CA LEU A 53 -10.21 3.97 1.22
C LEU A 53 -9.66 2.58 0.94
N VAL A 54 -8.67 2.49 0.06
CA VAL A 54 -7.92 1.26 -0.22
C VAL A 54 -6.47 1.47 0.19
N PHE A 55 -5.99 0.66 1.13
CA PHE A 55 -4.61 0.61 1.59
C PHE A 55 -3.94 -0.64 1.03
N ILE A 56 -2.86 -0.47 0.26
CA ILE A 56 -1.94 -1.55 -0.10
C ILE A 56 -0.64 -1.33 0.68
N ILE A 57 -0.37 -2.21 1.64
CA ILE A 57 0.81 -2.17 2.49
C ILE A 57 1.73 -3.32 2.09
N HIS A 58 2.78 -2.99 1.35
CA HIS A 58 3.77 -3.92 0.84
C HIS A 58 4.92 -4.10 1.85
N GLY A 59 4.86 -5.19 2.63
CA GLY A 59 5.86 -5.55 3.65
C GLY A 59 6.85 -6.64 3.24
N ASP A 60 6.74 -7.19 2.02
CA ASP A 60 7.59 -8.30 1.55
C ASP A 60 9.05 -7.88 1.34
N GLY A 61 9.31 -6.60 1.04
CA GLY A 61 10.66 -6.06 0.92
C GLY A 61 11.39 -5.75 2.23
N GLY A 62 10.82 -6.07 3.40
CA GLY A 62 11.52 -5.99 4.70
C GLY A 62 12.02 -4.60 5.08
N TYR A 63 11.16 -3.58 5.03
CA TYR A 63 11.55 -2.20 5.33
C TYR A 63 11.55 -1.90 6.85
N PHE A 64 12.73 -1.54 7.37
CA PHE A 64 12.95 -1.15 8.77
C PHE A 64 13.43 0.28 8.88
N TYR A 65 13.15 0.91 10.02
CA TYR A 65 13.65 2.25 10.32
C TYR A 65 13.90 2.47 11.79
N HIS A 66 14.70 3.50 12.07
CA HIS A 66 15.04 3.88 13.42
C HIS A 66 14.44 5.25 13.74
N ASP A 67 13.84 5.39 14.92
CA ASP A 67 13.43 6.70 15.43
C ASP A 67 14.64 7.51 15.95
N THR A 68 14.38 8.73 16.44
CA THR A 68 15.43 9.59 17.03
C THR A 68 16.07 9.01 18.30
N ASN A 69 15.46 8.02 18.93
CA ASN A 69 16.00 7.31 20.09
C ASN A 69 16.78 6.05 19.69
N GLY A 70 16.84 5.73 18.39
CA GLY A 70 17.48 4.52 17.86
C GLY A 70 16.64 3.26 17.99
N ASN A 71 15.34 3.36 18.27
CA ASN A 71 14.45 2.19 18.30
C ASN A 71 14.13 1.76 16.87
N GLU A 72 14.32 0.47 16.58
CA GLU A 72 13.97 -0.13 15.29
C GLU A 72 12.46 -0.42 15.20
N PHE A 73 11.88 -0.09 14.06
CA PHE A 73 10.49 -0.35 13.72
C PHE A 73 10.38 -0.98 12.34
N LYS A 74 9.46 -1.94 12.20
CA LYS A 74 9.00 -2.44 10.90
C LYS A 74 7.95 -1.50 10.34
N ALA A 75 8.25 -0.89 9.21
CA ALA A 75 7.40 0.17 8.67
C ALA A 75 6.01 -0.33 8.26
N ASP A 76 5.92 -1.55 7.72
CA ASP A 76 4.67 -2.16 7.29
C ASP A 76 3.76 -2.47 8.50
N GLU A 77 4.30 -3.02 9.58
CA GLU A 77 3.55 -3.30 10.82
C GLU A 77 3.04 -2.00 11.47
N VAL A 78 3.88 -0.96 11.54
CA VAL A 78 3.46 0.38 12.05
C VAL A 78 2.36 0.99 11.16
N THR A 79 2.51 0.88 9.84
CA THR A 79 1.53 1.39 8.88
C THR A 79 0.20 0.65 8.98
N LEU A 80 0.24 -0.68 9.17
CA LEU A 80 -0.96 -1.48 9.37
C LEU A 80 -1.77 -1.00 10.58
N GLU A 81 -1.10 -0.76 11.70
CA GLU A 81 -1.79 -0.30 12.92
C GLU A 81 -2.35 1.12 12.76
N LYS A 82 -1.66 2.01 12.03
CA LYS A 82 -2.22 3.32 11.64
C LYS A 82 -3.46 3.16 10.74
N ALA A 83 -3.40 2.30 9.73
CA ALA A 83 -4.52 2.04 8.82
C ALA A 83 -5.75 1.48 9.55
N LYS A 84 -5.55 0.52 10.46
CA LYS A 84 -6.64 -0.01 11.32
C LYS A 84 -7.23 1.07 12.22
N ARG A 85 -6.42 2.00 12.73
CA ARG A 85 -6.90 3.11 13.57
C ARG A 85 -7.78 4.07 12.76
N ILE A 86 -7.31 4.49 11.58
CA ILE A 86 -8.09 5.28 10.61
C ILE A 86 -9.42 4.58 10.33
N ALA A 87 -9.38 3.29 10.03
CA ALA A 87 -10.57 2.52 9.72
C ALA A 87 -11.59 2.48 10.87
N LYS A 88 -11.12 2.44 12.13
CA LYS A 88 -11.97 2.46 13.32
C LYS A 88 -12.59 3.82 13.64
N GLN A 89 -11.87 4.92 13.36
CA GLN A 89 -12.31 6.27 13.73
C GLN A 89 -13.22 6.92 12.69
N ASN A 90 -13.25 6.42 11.45
CA ASN A 90 -14.12 6.94 10.41
C ASN A 90 -15.46 6.19 10.34
N LEU A 91 -16.48 6.78 10.96
CA LEU A 91 -17.83 6.21 11.03
C LEU A 91 -18.62 6.29 9.71
N ASN A 92 -18.15 7.06 8.73
CA ASN A 92 -18.80 7.21 7.42
C ASN A 92 -17.92 6.67 6.27
N ALA A 93 -17.07 5.68 6.54
CA ALA A 93 -16.13 5.13 5.55
C ALA A 93 -16.24 3.61 5.40
N GLU A 94 -16.02 3.13 4.18
CA GLU A 94 -15.55 1.77 3.92
C GLU A 94 -14.02 1.79 3.74
N VAL A 95 -13.30 0.91 4.43
CA VAL A 95 -11.84 0.86 4.42
C VAL A 95 -11.36 -0.56 4.18
N PHE A 96 -10.58 -0.73 3.13
CA PHE A 96 -9.97 -1.99 2.69
C PHE A 96 -8.48 -1.91 2.97
N ILE A 97 -7.94 -2.85 3.74
CA ILE A 97 -6.52 -2.88 4.08
C ILE A 97 -5.95 -4.22 3.65
N PHE A 98 -5.05 -4.17 2.67
CA PHE A 98 -4.30 -5.32 2.19
C PHE A 98 -2.86 -5.21 2.70
N HIS A 99 -2.47 -6.14 3.58
CA HIS A 99 -1.12 -6.24 4.10
C HIS A 99 -0.42 -7.44 3.48
N GLN A 100 0.53 -7.16 2.61
CA GLN A 100 1.36 -8.16 1.95
C GLN A 100 2.60 -8.42 2.82
N LYS A 101 2.77 -9.67 3.27
CA LYS A 101 3.84 -10.09 4.19
C LYS A 101 4.86 -10.96 3.48
N PRO A 102 6.08 -11.09 4.03
CA PRO A 102 7.01 -12.11 3.60
C PRO A 102 6.42 -13.51 3.74
N LYS A 103 6.62 -14.36 2.73
CA LYS A 103 6.23 -15.77 2.72
C LYS A 103 6.90 -16.50 3.86
N ARG A 104 6.12 -17.36 4.51
CA ARG A 104 6.58 -18.21 5.61
C ARG A 104 6.09 -19.63 5.38
N ASN A 105 6.82 -20.60 5.91
CA ASN A 105 6.41 -22.00 5.87
C ASN A 105 6.23 -22.53 7.29
N PHE A 106 5.18 -23.30 7.53
CA PHE A 106 5.05 -24.15 8.71
C PHE A 106 5.88 -25.42 8.50
N LEU A 107 6.74 -25.75 9.49
CA LEU A 107 7.67 -26.88 9.43
C LEU A 107 8.46 -26.95 8.11
N LEU A 108 8.90 -25.80 7.58
CA LEU A 108 9.67 -25.64 6.34
C LEU A 108 8.97 -26.00 5.02
N PHE A 109 7.95 -26.87 5.01
CA PHE A 109 7.37 -27.41 3.77
C PHE A 109 5.98 -26.89 3.44
N PHE A 110 5.19 -26.50 4.44
CA PHE A 110 3.81 -26.10 4.21
C PHE A 110 3.77 -24.59 4.13
N PRO A 111 3.64 -24.00 2.92
CA PRO A 111 3.58 -22.56 2.83
C PRO A 111 2.39 -22.05 3.66
N LEU A 112 2.54 -20.87 4.22
CA LEU A 112 1.48 -20.14 4.91
C LEU A 112 1.03 -18.96 4.06
N LYS A 113 -0.26 -18.64 4.19
CA LYS A 113 -0.85 -17.43 3.62
C LYS A 113 -0.03 -16.20 4.02
N ASP A 114 0.35 -15.44 3.01
CA ASP A 114 1.29 -14.32 3.06
C ASP A 114 0.63 -12.98 2.73
N GLY A 115 -0.70 -12.96 2.58
CA GLY A 115 -1.53 -11.77 2.61
C GLY A 115 -2.46 -11.78 3.82
N GLU A 116 -2.74 -10.59 4.37
CA GLU A 116 -3.82 -10.37 5.33
C GLU A 116 -4.71 -9.22 4.85
N PHE A 117 -6.01 -9.43 4.90
CA PHE A 117 -7.03 -8.50 4.44
C PHE A 117 -7.92 -8.11 5.62
N PHE A 118 -8.12 -6.80 5.78
CA PHE A 118 -9.08 -6.25 6.72
C PHE A 118 -10.10 -5.40 5.97
N TYR A 119 -11.37 -5.61 6.29
CA TYR A 119 -12.46 -4.76 5.83
C TYR A 119 -13.16 -4.12 7.01
N TYR A 120 -13.18 -2.79 7.01
CA TYR A 120 -13.96 -2.01 7.95
C TYR A 120 -15.07 -1.28 7.23
N ARG A 121 -16.20 -1.16 7.91
CA ARG A 121 -17.29 -0.28 7.50
C ARG A 121 -17.84 0.44 8.71
N ASN A 122 -17.99 1.75 8.59
CA ASN A 122 -18.52 2.64 9.63
C ASN A 122 -17.81 2.46 10.98
N GLY A 123 -16.47 2.41 10.96
CA GLY A 123 -15.66 2.23 12.16
C GLY A 123 -15.54 0.79 12.69
N GLN A 124 -16.27 -0.17 12.10
CA GLN A 124 -16.33 -1.54 12.61
C GLN A 124 -15.63 -2.53 11.70
N LEU A 125 -14.86 -3.45 12.29
CA LEU A 125 -14.23 -4.55 11.58
C LEU A 125 -15.30 -5.55 11.16
N ILE A 126 -15.49 -5.72 9.85
CA ILE A 126 -16.44 -6.67 9.26
C ILE A 126 -15.74 -7.97 8.91
N VAL A 127 -14.55 -7.89 8.29
CA VAL A 127 -13.78 -9.06 7.85
C VAL A 127 -12.31 -8.91 8.22
N ASN A 128 -11.71 -10.02 8.67
CA ASN A 128 -10.27 -10.20 8.81
C ASN A 128 -9.90 -11.59 8.29
N GLU A 129 -9.28 -11.65 7.12
CA GLU A 129 -8.95 -12.91 6.45
C GLU A 129 -7.50 -12.94 5.98
N LYS A 130 -6.91 -14.14 5.98
CA LYS A 130 -5.62 -14.36 5.33
C LYS A 130 -5.85 -14.83 3.91
N TYR A 131 -5.00 -14.43 2.97
CA TYR A 131 -5.05 -14.85 1.58
C TYR A 131 -3.65 -15.19 1.04
N TRP A 132 -3.63 -15.82 -0.14
CA TRP A 132 -2.40 -16.16 -0.85
C TRP A 132 -2.11 -15.13 -1.92
N ARG A 133 -0.88 -14.63 -1.96
CA ARG A 133 -0.43 -13.71 -3.02
C ARG A 133 0.12 -14.42 -4.25
N ASP A 134 0.26 -15.75 -4.22
CA ASP A 134 1.00 -16.52 -5.22
C ASP A 134 0.29 -16.56 -6.59
N GLN A 135 0.76 -15.74 -7.54
CA GLN A 135 0.45 -15.77 -8.97
C GLN A 135 1.70 -15.52 -9.82
N ALA A 136 1.63 -15.81 -11.11
CA ALA A 136 2.72 -15.60 -12.06
C ALA A 136 3.01 -14.10 -12.30
N GLU A 137 2.02 -13.21 -12.19
CA GLU A 137 2.16 -11.75 -12.32
C GLU A 137 1.62 -11.02 -11.07
N SER A 138 2.25 -9.91 -10.65
CA SER A 138 1.78 -9.08 -9.53
C SER A 138 0.94 -7.92 -10.07
N ASN A 139 -0.34 -8.12 -10.34
CA ASN A 139 -1.25 -7.05 -10.78
C ASN A 139 -2.37 -6.74 -9.77
N PHE A 140 -2.22 -7.19 -8.53
CA PHE A 140 -3.24 -7.14 -7.48
C PHE A 140 -4.53 -7.92 -7.78
N ASP A 141 -4.50 -8.92 -8.68
CA ASP A 141 -5.71 -9.62 -9.11
C ASP A 141 -6.49 -10.22 -7.92
N PHE A 142 -5.80 -10.82 -6.94
CA PHE A 142 -6.44 -11.34 -5.73
C PHE A 142 -6.99 -10.23 -4.83
N GLU A 143 -6.23 -9.16 -4.60
CA GLU A 143 -6.69 -8.02 -3.81
C GLU A 143 -7.90 -7.33 -4.46
N VAL A 144 -7.93 -7.25 -5.79
CA VAL A 144 -9.04 -6.76 -6.59
C VAL A 144 -10.27 -7.65 -6.44
N ASP A 145 -10.11 -8.97 -6.52
CA ASP A 145 -11.22 -9.93 -6.37
C ASP A 145 -11.84 -9.84 -4.96
N ILE A 146 -11.00 -9.76 -3.93
CA ILE A 146 -11.43 -9.55 -2.54
C ILE A 146 -12.11 -8.17 -2.40
N TYR A 147 -11.53 -7.11 -2.96
CA TYR A 147 -12.16 -5.79 -2.93
C TYR A 147 -13.55 -5.79 -3.56
N ARG A 148 -13.69 -6.44 -4.73
CA ARG A 148 -14.96 -6.54 -5.45
C ARG A 148 -16.03 -7.32 -4.69
N SER A 149 -15.64 -8.32 -3.90
CA SER A 149 -16.59 -9.12 -3.13
C SER A 149 -17.14 -8.39 -1.90
N PHE A 150 -16.41 -7.41 -1.37
CA PHE A 150 -16.80 -6.67 -0.17
C PHE A 150 -17.30 -5.24 -0.41
N ARG A 151 -16.90 -4.61 -1.53
CA ARG A 151 -17.31 -3.24 -1.84
C ARG A 151 -18.81 -3.12 -2.01
N THR A 152 -19.35 -1.98 -1.57
CA THR A 152 -20.77 -1.67 -1.73
C THR A 152 -21.07 -1.12 -3.12
N GLY A 153 -22.29 -1.37 -3.64
CA GLY A 153 -22.63 -1.10 -5.06
C GLY A 153 -22.77 0.38 -5.43
N ASP A 154 -23.08 1.28 -4.49
CA ASP A 154 -23.28 2.71 -4.77
C ASP A 154 -22.01 3.54 -4.50
N GLN A 155 -21.01 3.39 -5.36
CA GLN A 155 -19.74 4.10 -5.24
C GLN A 155 -19.68 5.45 -5.95
N HIS A 156 -20.73 5.88 -6.67
CA HIS A 156 -20.68 7.08 -7.50
C HIS A 156 -20.61 8.38 -6.69
N GLU A 157 -21.08 8.37 -5.44
CA GLU A 157 -21.09 9.55 -4.57
C GLU A 157 -19.96 9.58 -3.53
N MET A 158 -19.19 8.49 -3.44
CA MET A 158 -18.12 8.35 -2.45
C MET A 158 -16.83 9.03 -2.92
N LEU A 159 -16.13 9.67 -2.00
CA LEU A 159 -14.75 10.08 -2.22
C LEU A 159 -13.85 8.85 -2.16
N LYS A 160 -13.14 8.57 -3.25
CA LYS A 160 -12.29 7.39 -3.40
C LYS A 160 -10.83 7.75 -3.17
N MET A 161 -10.17 7.02 -2.28
CA MET A 161 -8.77 7.25 -1.95
C MET A 161 -7.99 5.94 -2.04
N PHE A 162 -6.81 6.00 -2.67
CA PHE A 162 -5.88 4.87 -2.76
C PHE A 162 -4.56 5.24 -2.11
N LEU A 163 -4.05 4.36 -1.25
CA LEU A 163 -2.80 4.58 -0.53
C LEU A 163 -1.91 3.37 -0.69
N TYR A 164 -0.74 3.57 -1.30
CA TYR A 164 0.29 2.55 -1.45
C TYR A 164 1.46 2.84 -0.49
N PHE A 165 1.91 1.82 0.22
CA PHE A 165 3.06 1.88 1.12
C PHE A 165 4.02 0.75 0.75
N GLY A 166 5.21 1.09 0.27
CA GLY A 166 6.21 0.11 -0.14
C GLY A 166 7.50 0.77 -0.60
N HIS A 167 8.45 -0.03 -1.10
CA HIS A 167 9.68 0.50 -1.68
C HIS A 167 9.42 1.30 -2.97
N GLU A 168 10.48 1.89 -3.54
CA GLU A 168 10.40 2.47 -4.90
C GLU A 168 9.79 1.45 -5.85
N ILE A 169 8.69 1.82 -6.51
CA ILE A 169 8.09 1.00 -7.55
C ILE A 169 8.92 1.22 -8.83
N PRO A 170 9.59 0.18 -9.35
CA PRO A 170 10.45 0.35 -10.51
C PRO A 170 9.69 0.82 -11.73
N GLU A 171 10.30 1.73 -12.49
CA GLU A 171 9.80 2.11 -13.82
C GLU A 171 10.16 1.05 -14.88
N LEU A 172 11.19 0.24 -14.61
CA LEU A 172 11.72 -0.79 -15.50
C LEU A 172 12.24 -2.00 -14.69
N GLY A 173 12.15 -3.20 -15.27
CA GLY A 173 12.91 -4.38 -14.85
C GLY A 173 12.54 -4.95 -13.48
N GLY A 174 11.31 -4.76 -13.03
CA GLY A 174 10.84 -4.95 -11.64
C GLY A 174 10.87 -6.37 -11.06
N LEU A 175 11.71 -7.26 -11.58
CA LEU A 175 12.08 -8.53 -10.96
C LEU A 175 12.77 -8.29 -9.61
N GLY A 176 12.52 -9.17 -8.65
CA GLY A 176 13.08 -9.06 -7.31
C GLY A 176 12.42 -8.00 -6.42
N TYR A 177 11.41 -7.27 -6.92
CA TYR A 177 10.64 -6.33 -6.11
C TYR A 177 9.95 -7.06 -4.94
N ASP A 178 9.29 -8.18 -5.25
CA ASP A 178 8.72 -9.08 -4.25
C ASP A 178 9.81 -10.06 -3.75
N ALA A 179 10.35 -9.86 -2.55
CA ALA A 179 11.41 -10.72 -2.02
C ALA A 179 11.01 -12.20 -1.93
N SER A 180 9.73 -12.47 -1.60
CA SER A 180 9.20 -13.83 -1.57
C SER A 180 8.91 -14.43 -2.95
N TYR A 181 8.84 -13.59 -3.98
CA TYR A 181 8.52 -13.96 -5.37
C TYR A 181 9.49 -13.28 -6.36
N PRO A 182 10.80 -13.59 -6.31
CA PRO A 182 11.81 -12.81 -7.03
C PRO A 182 11.68 -12.85 -8.56
N ASN A 183 11.02 -13.87 -9.10
CA ASN A 183 10.75 -13.99 -10.54
C ASN A 183 9.51 -13.20 -10.98
N ARG A 184 8.76 -12.63 -10.03
CA ARG A 184 7.59 -11.83 -10.31
C ARG A 184 8.02 -10.40 -10.54
N GLU A 185 7.65 -9.87 -11.70
CA GLU A 185 7.88 -8.47 -12.00
C GLU A 185 6.77 -7.61 -11.39
N PHE A 186 7.16 -6.51 -10.74
CA PHE A 186 6.26 -5.44 -10.34
C PHE A 186 6.85 -4.09 -10.71
N THR A 187 6.15 -3.36 -11.56
CA THR A 187 6.53 -2.02 -12.05
C THR A 187 5.36 -1.04 -11.90
N VAL A 188 5.60 0.22 -12.22
CA VAL A 188 4.55 1.25 -12.30
C VAL A 188 3.41 0.81 -13.22
N HIS A 189 3.68 0.09 -14.31
CA HIS A 189 2.64 -0.44 -15.20
C HIS A 189 1.78 -1.52 -14.54
N ASN A 190 2.38 -2.39 -13.71
CA ASN A 190 1.64 -3.40 -12.96
C ASN A 190 0.73 -2.75 -11.92
N LEU A 191 1.23 -1.74 -11.20
CA LEU A 191 0.42 -0.91 -10.31
C LEU A 191 -0.76 -0.27 -11.06
N ALA A 192 -0.49 0.37 -12.21
CA ALA A 192 -1.50 1.03 -13.03
C ALA A 192 -2.59 0.05 -13.52
N ARG A 193 -2.21 -1.18 -13.87
CA ARG A 193 -3.16 -2.24 -14.25
C ARG A 193 -4.06 -2.62 -13.08
N GLY A 194 -3.52 -2.86 -11.90
CA GLY A 194 -4.35 -3.16 -10.73
C GLY A 194 -5.26 -1.98 -10.34
N LEU A 195 -4.76 -0.75 -10.44
CA LEU A 195 -5.55 0.46 -10.17
C LEU A 195 -6.75 0.61 -11.10
N LYS A 196 -6.60 0.27 -12.39
CA LYS A 196 -7.74 0.20 -13.32
C LYS A 196 -8.85 -0.68 -12.77
N GLU A 197 -8.49 -1.85 -12.25
CA GLU A 197 -9.44 -2.83 -11.76
C GLU A 197 -10.11 -2.43 -10.43
N PHE A 198 -9.39 -1.71 -9.55
CA PHE A 198 -9.97 -1.10 -8.34
C PHE A 198 -10.88 0.09 -8.67
N ALA A 199 -10.48 0.94 -9.62
CA ALA A 199 -11.22 2.13 -10.04
C ALA A 199 -12.55 1.78 -10.73
N GLY A 200 -12.58 0.66 -11.46
CA GLY A 200 -13.74 0.21 -12.23
C GLY A 200 -13.98 1.05 -13.49
N ASP A 201 -15.21 1.03 -14.00
CA ASP A 201 -15.51 1.43 -15.39
C ASP A 201 -15.43 2.94 -15.71
N SER A 202 -15.23 3.84 -14.73
CA SER A 202 -15.07 5.28 -15.09
C SER A 202 -14.57 6.23 -14.00
N THR A 203 -14.43 5.82 -12.74
CA THR A 203 -14.09 6.77 -11.66
C THR A 203 -12.61 6.72 -11.29
N ARG A 204 -11.88 7.79 -11.60
CA ARG A 204 -10.56 8.04 -10.99
C ARG A 204 -10.68 8.12 -9.48
N PHE A 205 -9.65 7.69 -8.76
CA PHE A 205 -9.48 8.04 -7.35
C PHE A 205 -9.40 9.56 -7.20
N ASP A 206 -10.11 10.12 -6.23
CA ASP A 206 -10.03 11.55 -5.94
C ASP A 206 -8.65 11.92 -5.37
N LEU A 207 -8.04 10.98 -4.65
CA LEU A 207 -6.71 11.09 -4.08
C LEU A 207 -5.96 9.76 -4.14
N MET A 208 -4.73 9.82 -4.63
CA MET A 208 -3.77 8.73 -4.57
C MET A 208 -2.55 9.16 -3.77
N ILE A 209 -2.07 8.30 -2.87
CA ILE A 209 -0.86 8.53 -2.09
C ILE A 209 0.13 7.42 -2.37
N LEU A 210 1.30 7.79 -2.85
CA LEU A 210 2.45 6.90 -3.03
C LEU A 210 3.44 7.20 -1.92
N SER A 211 3.38 6.42 -0.85
CA SER A 211 4.45 6.36 0.14
C SER A 211 5.50 5.39 -0.41
N THR A 212 6.33 5.91 -1.32
CA THR A 212 7.47 5.24 -1.97
C THR A 212 8.55 6.27 -2.26
N CYS A 213 9.83 5.85 -2.35
CA CYS A 213 10.87 6.70 -2.93
C CYS A 213 10.57 6.95 -4.41
N TYR A 214 10.96 8.12 -4.91
CA TYR A 214 11.00 8.43 -6.34
C TYR A 214 9.67 8.21 -7.10
N GLY A 215 8.53 8.34 -6.42
CA GLY A 215 7.19 8.26 -7.03
C GLY A 215 6.78 9.52 -7.79
N GLY A 216 7.56 10.60 -7.67
CA GLY A 216 7.32 11.90 -8.30
C GLY A 216 8.06 12.09 -9.62
N THR A 217 7.88 11.19 -10.58
CA THR A 217 8.52 11.26 -11.90
C THR A 217 7.46 11.54 -12.98
N PRO A 218 7.84 12.17 -14.12
CA PRO A 218 6.93 12.34 -15.25
C PRO A 218 6.28 11.02 -15.69
N TYR A 219 7.06 9.93 -15.73
CA TYR A 219 6.56 8.62 -16.11
C TYR A 219 5.58 8.03 -15.10
N THR A 220 5.88 8.11 -13.80
CA THR A 220 4.99 7.59 -12.75
C THR A 220 3.67 8.35 -12.71
N VAL A 221 3.72 9.68 -12.66
CA VAL A 221 2.50 10.51 -12.61
C VAL A 221 1.70 10.37 -13.91
N GLY A 222 2.36 10.36 -15.07
CA GLY A 222 1.69 10.16 -16.36
C GLY A 222 1.03 8.78 -16.50
N THR A 223 1.68 7.72 -16.01
CA THR A 223 1.14 6.36 -16.07
C THR A 223 -0.04 6.15 -15.12
N LEU A 224 -0.03 6.79 -13.95
CA LEU A 224 -1.08 6.68 -12.94
C LEU A 224 -2.20 7.71 -13.11
N GLY A 225 -1.95 8.80 -13.83
CA GLY A 225 -2.88 9.90 -14.07
C GLY A 225 -4.27 9.48 -14.59
N PRO A 226 -4.40 8.49 -15.49
CA PRO A 226 -5.71 7.99 -15.92
C PRO A 226 -6.59 7.46 -14.78
N TYR A 227 -6.02 7.14 -13.62
CA TYR A 227 -6.70 6.53 -12.48
C TYR A 227 -6.76 7.44 -11.25
N ALA A 228 -6.19 8.65 -11.29
CA ALA A 228 -6.17 9.58 -10.16
C ALA A 228 -6.47 11.02 -10.58
N LYS A 229 -7.18 11.77 -9.75
CA LYS A 229 -7.34 13.23 -9.91
C LYS A 229 -6.17 13.97 -9.28
N ASN A 230 -5.76 13.53 -8.09
CA ASN A 230 -4.65 14.09 -7.35
C ASN A 230 -3.71 12.97 -6.90
N ILE A 231 -2.41 13.18 -7.03
CA ILE A 231 -1.38 12.25 -6.58
C ILE A 231 -0.52 12.98 -5.54
N ILE A 232 -0.22 12.32 -4.42
CA ILE A 232 0.82 12.75 -3.48
C ILE A 232 1.95 11.74 -3.57
N ALA A 233 3.14 12.23 -3.89
CA ALA A 233 4.33 11.39 -3.98
C ALA A 233 5.58 12.21 -3.62
N SER A 234 6.67 11.51 -3.34
CA SER A 234 8.00 12.11 -3.20
C SER A 234 8.77 11.98 -4.51
N PRO A 235 9.23 13.08 -5.11
CA PRO A 235 10.24 13.04 -6.17
C PRO A 235 11.56 12.42 -5.71
N GLU A 236 11.88 12.49 -4.42
CA GLU A 236 13.17 12.02 -3.89
C GLU A 236 13.03 10.79 -2.99
N ASN A 237 14.13 10.41 -2.35
CA ASN A 237 14.12 9.41 -1.28
C ASN A 237 13.11 9.78 -0.20
N LEU A 238 12.13 8.91 -0.02
CA LEU A 238 11.09 9.06 0.98
C LEU A 238 11.15 7.92 1.97
N HIS A 239 11.17 8.28 3.24
CA HIS A 239 11.12 7.29 4.28
C HIS A 239 9.66 7.03 4.71
N LEU A 240 9.15 5.84 4.37
CA LEU A 240 7.72 5.49 4.38
C LEU A 240 6.98 5.70 5.70
N SER A 241 7.71 5.55 6.80
CA SER A 241 7.16 5.61 8.16
C SER A 241 6.67 7.00 8.58
N TYR A 242 7.05 8.04 7.84
CA TYR A 242 6.85 9.44 8.24
C TYR A 242 5.73 10.16 7.49
N PHE A 243 5.02 9.50 6.56
CA PHE A 243 3.73 10.05 6.11
C PHE A 243 2.76 10.11 7.29
N ASP A 244 2.26 11.32 7.53
CA ASP A 244 1.42 11.60 8.68
C ASP A 244 -0.05 11.29 8.37
N LEU A 245 -0.41 10.04 8.61
CA LEU A 245 -1.78 9.57 8.39
C LEU A 245 -2.79 10.10 9.43
N HIS A 246 -2.38 10.93 10.39
CA HIS A 246 -3.27 11.40 11.45
C HIS A 246 -4.49 12.15 10.91
N ILE A 247 -4.38 12.92 9.82
CA ILE A 247 -5.56 13.63 9.28
C ILE A 247 -6.62 12.70 8.72
N PHE A 248 -6.24 11.47 8.36
CA PHE A 248 -7.19 10.47 7.89
C PHE A 248 -8.00 9.89 9.05
N GLU A 249 -7.58 10.04 10.31
CA GLU A 249 -8.33 9.55 11.47
C GLU A 249 -9.71 10.23 11.63
N GLN A 250 -9.91 11.42 11.05
CA GLN A 250 -11.16 12.19 11.17
C GLN A 250 -11.55 12.84 9.83
N LEU A 251 -11.92 12.04 8.82
CA LEU A 251 -12.20 12.56 7.47
C LEU A 251 -13.37 13.54 7.43
N ASP A 252 -14.48 13.28 8.13
CA ASP A 252 -15.63 14.20 8.15
C ASP A 252 -15.25 15.60 8.70
N PHE A 253 -14.27 15.66 9.60
CA PHE A 253 -13.76 16.93 10.13
C PHE A 253 -12.79 17.61 9.16
N ASN A 254 -11.90 16.84 8.55
CA ASN A 254 -10.83 17.38 7.70
C ASN A 254 -11.25 17.61 6.23
N LEU A 255 -12.38 17.04 5.77
CA LEU A 255 -12.91 17.13 4.40
C LEU A 255 -14.34 17.71 4.36
N ARG A 256 -14.65 18.69 5.22
CA ARG A 256 -16.01 19.25 5.37
C ARG A 256 -16.64 19.73 4.05
N ASP A 257 -15.84 20.30 3.15
CA ASP A 257 -16.31 20.86 1.87
C ASP A 257 -16.05 19.93 0.68
N ARG A 258 -15.62 18.68 0.93
CA ARG A 258 -15.16 17.73 -0.10
C ARG A 258 -14.04 18.28 -1.00
N ASP A 259 -13.35 19.35 -0.59
CA ASP A 259 -12.19 19.88 -1.29
C ASP A 259 -10.98 18.97 -1.06
N ILE A 260 -10.88 17.95 -1.92
CA ILE A 260 -9.84 16.94 -1.85
C ILE A 260 -8.45 17.52 -2.13
N TYR A 261 -8.35 18.58 -2.92
CA TYR A 261 -7.07 19.19 -3.27
C TYR A 261 -6.49 19.96 -2.07
N THR A 262 -7.31 20.76 -1.41
CA THR A 262 -6.88 21.45 -0.17
C THR A 262 -6.53 20.44 0.93
N PHE A 263 -7.28 19.34 1.05
CA PHE A 263 -6.93 18.24 1.95
C PHE A 263 -5.59 17.59 1.58
N ALA A 264 -5.34 17.32 0.29
CA ALA A 264 -4.08 16.77 -0.20
C ALA A 264 -2.89 17.68 0.13
N LYS A 265 -3.03 19.00 -0.05
CA LYS A 265 -2.00 19.97 0.35
C LYS A 265 -1.75 19.97 1.85
N LYS A 266 -2.80 19.91 2.67
CA LYS A 266 -2.69 19.82 4.13
C LYS A 266 -1.95 18.55 4.56
N PHE A 267 -2.27 17.40 3.94
CA PHE A 267 -1.56 16.14 4.16
C PHE A 267 -0.08 16.24 3.83
N ALA A 268 0.23 16.73 2.63
CA ALA A 268 1.58 16.83 2.13
C ALA A 268 2.43 17.77 3.01
N TYR A 269 1.85 18.90 3.42
CA TYR A 269 2.49 19.83 4.35
C TYR A 269 2.79 19.18 5.71
N GLN A 270 1.82 18.48 6.32
CA GLN A 270 2.05 17.83 7.62
C GLN A 270 3.08 16.71 7.55
N SER A 271 3.03 15.90 6.48
CA SER A 271 4.04 14.87 6.22
C SER A 271 5.42 15.50 6.02
N PHE A 272 5.51 16.60 5.27
CA PHE A 272 6.74 17.36 5.09
C PHE A 272 7.30 17.92 6.40
N GLU A 273 6.48 18.54 7.24
CA GLU A 273 6.90 19.10 8.54
C GLU A 273 7.43 17.98 9.44
N ARG A 274 6.71 16.86 9.51
CA ARG A 274 7.12 15.70 10.28
C ARG A 274 8.46 15.14 9.80
N LEU A 275 8.57 14.85 8.50
CA LEU A 275 9.82 14.39 7.88
C LEU A 275 10.98 15.36 8.14
N SER A 276 10.76 16.66 7.91
CA SER A 276 11.79 17.69 8.06
C SER A 276 12.32 17.82 9.49
N ASN A 277 11.51 17.46 10.49
CA ASN A 277 11.92 17.44 11.88
C ASN A 277 12.63 16.13 12.28
N GLU A 278 12.29 15.01 11.65
CA GLU A 278 12.80 13.69 12.01
C GLU A 278 14.06 13.28 11.20
N VAL A 279 14.28 13.82 10.00
CA VAL A 279 15.44 13.45 9.15
C VAL A 279 16.38 14.60 8.82
N GLN A 280 17.65 14.28 8.57
CA GLN A 280 18.69 15.25 8.13
C GLN A 280 18.91 15.25 6.61
N THR A 281 18.41 14.24 5.90
CA THR A 281 18.48 14.11 4.44
C THR A 281 17.54 15.08 3.74
N GLU A 282 17.61 15.13 2.41
CA GLU A 282 16.64 15.87 1.60
C GLU A 282 15.22 15.37 1.87
N VAL A 283 14.25 16.29 1.86
CA VAL A 283 12.83 16.00 2.04
C VAL A 283 12.05 16.72 0.95
N SER A 284 11.28 15.96 0.18
CA SER A 284 10.33 16.49 -0.79
C SER A 284 9.00 15.76 -0.68
N VAL A 285 7.91 16.51 -0.71
CA VAL A 285 6.55 15.97 -0.83
C VAL A 285 5.81 16.86 -1.81
N ALA A 286 5.36 16.28 -2.91
CA ALA A 286 4.65 16.98 -3.97
C ALA A 286 3.19 16.52 -4.04
N VAL A 287 2.29 17.47 -4.31
CA VAL A 287 0.91 17.22 -4.68
C VAL A 287 0.76 17.58 -6.16
N TYR A 288 0.36 16.60 -6.96
CA TYR A 288 0.12 16.74 -8.39
C TYR A 288 -1.39 16.78 -8.63
N ASN A 289 -1.89 17.88 -9.20
CA ASN A 289 -3.18 17.92 -9.86
C ASN A 289 -2.99 17.38 -11.29
N VAL A 290 -3.39 16.14 -11.52
CA VAL A 290 -3.04 15.38 -12.73
C VAL A 290 -3.43 16.12 -14.00
N ASP A 291 -4.66 16.64 -14.07
CA ASP A 291 -5.14 17.32 -15.27
C ASP A 291 -4.33 18.60 -15.59
N ARG A 292 -3.87 19.30 -14.55
CA ARG A 292 -3.06 20.52 -14.70
C ARG A 292 -1.61 20.22 -15.08
N THR A 293 -1.09 19.03 -14.76
CA THR A 293 0.27 18.61 -15.11
C THR A 293 0.40 18.15 -16.57
N GLN A 294 -0.71 17.92 -17.28
CA GLN A 294 -0.72 17.27 -18.59
C GLN A 294 0.16 17.98 -19.64
N ASN A 295 0.13 19.32 -19.69
CA ASN A 295 0.94 20.09 -20.63
C ASN A 295 2.45 19.83 -20.44
N PHE A 296 2.91 19.72 -19.19
CA PHE A 296 4.30 19.38 -18.91
C PHE A 296 4.60 17.93 -19.31
N LEU A 297 3.75 16.98 -18.89
CA LEU A 297 3.91 15.56 -19.20
C LEU A 297 4.00 15.31 -20.71
N ASP A 298 3.09 15.90 -21.49
CA ASP A 298 3.08 15.80 -22.96
C ASP A 298 4.35 16.38 -23.57
N SER A 299 4.87 17.49 -23.00
CA SER A 299 6.07 18.15 -23.52
C SER A 299 7.35 17.33 -23.33
N VAL A 300 7.41 16.49 -22.29
CA VAL A 300 8.61 15.71 -21.94
C VAL A 300 8.47 14.21 -22.18
N GLN A 301 7.30 13.72 -22.58
CA GLN A 301 7.01 12.29 -22.73
C GLN A 301 8.05 11.58 -23.59
N ASN A 302 8.29 12.05 -24.81
CA ASN A 302 9.25 11.43 -25.73
C ASN A 302 10.68 11.44 -25.18
N ILE A 303 11.05 12.48 -24.43
CA ILE A 303 12.39 12.62 -23.84
C ILE A 303 12.56 11.55 -22.77
N TYR A 304 11.59 11.44 -21.87
CA TYR A 304 11.61 10.48 -20.79
C TYR A 304 11.54 9.02 -21.29
N GLU A 305 10.66 8.74 -22.27
CA GLU A 305 10.57 7.41 -22.90
C GLU A 305 11.89 6.99 -23.55
N ASN A 306 12.57 7.91 -24.25
CA ASN A 306 13.88 7.63 -24.83
C ASN A 306 14.94 7.34 -23.74
N SER A 307 14.91 8.07 -22.61
CA SER A 307 15.76 7.77 -21.46
C SER A 307 15.50 6.34 -20.97
N LEU A 308 14.24 5.94 -20.77
CA LEU A 308 13.89 4.58 -20.34
C LEU A 308 14.30 3.49 -21.36
N ILE A 309 14.13 3.75 -22.66
CA ILE A 309 14.56 2.82 -23.73
C ILE A 309 16.07 2.62 -23.68
N THR A 310 16.81 3.71 -23.49
CA THR A 310 18.28 3.69 -23.41
C THR A 310 18.72 2.86 -22.20
N LEU A 311 18.12 3.11 -21.03
CA LEU A 311 18.37 2.34 -19.81
C LEU A 311 18.07 0.85 -19.96
N ARG A 312 16.99 0.50 -20.70
CA ARG A 312 16.64 -0.90 -20.97
C ARG A 312 17.66 -1.59 -21.89
N GLY A 313 18.10 -0.89 -22.94
CA GLY A 313 19.10 -1.38 -23.91
C GLY A 313 20.49 -1.51 -23.30
N GLU A 314 20.79 -0.69 -22.30
CA GLU A 314 22.03 -0.72 -21.52
C GLU A 314 21.98 -1.76 -20.38
N THR A 315 21.32 -2.91 -20.54
CA THR A 315 21.23 -4.00 -19.53
C THR A 315 22.59 -4.62 -19.10
N ARG A 316 23.72 -3.98 -19.44
CA ARG A 316 25.09 -4.23 -18.99
C ARG A 316 25.82 -2.99 -18.45
N SER A 317 25.21 -1.82 -18.40
CA SER A 317 25.84 -0.64 -17.81
C SER A 317 25.91 -0.81 -16.29
N SER A 318 27.10 -0.56 -15.73
CA SER A 318 27.29 -0.51 -14.28
C SER A 318 26.32 0.53 -13.70
N PRO A 319 25.69 0.28 -12.53
CA PRO A 319 24.88 1.26 -11.81
C PRO A 319 25.55 2.64 -11.65
N GLU A 320 26.87 2.70 -11.80
CA GLU A 320 27.69 3.91 -11.73
C GLU A 320 27.46 4.91 -12.89
N THR A 321 26.72 4.54 -13.94
CA THR A 321 26.57 5.38 -15.15
C THR A 321 25.24 6.12 -15.23
N VAL A 322 24.32 5.88 -14.30
CA VAL A 322 22.97 6.47 -14.31
C VAL A 322 22.59 6.89 -12.91
N GLU A 323 22.03 8.08 -12.77
CA GLU A 323 21.45 8.55 -11.51
C GLU A 323 20.11 9.24 -11.73
N ARG A 324 19.36 9.36 -10.64
CA ARG A 324 18.21 10.25 -10.58
C ARG A 324 18.67 11.67 -10.22
N CYS A 325 18.06 12.66 -10.84
CA CYS A 325 18.24 14.06 -10.46
C CYS A 325 16.95 14.86 -10.67
N ASP A 326 16.90 16.06 -10.12
CA ASP A 326 15.80 16.99 -10.33
C ASP A 326 15.70 17.39 -11.81
N CYS A 327 14.52 17.30 -12.40
CA CYS A 327 14.33 17.55 -13.83
C CYS A 327 14.76 18.96 -14.27
N VAL A 328 14.72 19.98 -13.39
CA VAL A 328 15.19 21.34 -13.77
C VAL A 328 16.70 21.42 -13.96
N ASP A 329 17.46 20.44 -13.45
CA ASP A 329 18.91 20.37 -13.65
C ASP A 329 19.28 19.84 -15.05
N LEU A 330 18.28 19.39 -15.84
CA LEU A 330 18.43 18.85 -17.18
C LEU A 330 17.73 19.76 -18.20
N LEU A 331 18.49 20.34 -19.13
CA LEU A 331 17.99 21.35 -20.08
C LEU A 331 16.82 20.83 -20.93
N GLU A 332 16.85 19.55 -21.29
CA GLU A 332 15.81 18.90 -22.08
C GLU A 332 14.45 18.80 -21.37
N TYR A 333 14.41 18.88 -20.03
CA TYR A 333 13.17 18.85 -19.26
C TYR A 333 12.70 20.24 -18.79
N VAL A 334 13.48 21.30 -19.03
CA VAL A 334 13.09 22.66 -18.63
C VAL A 334 11.94 23.16 -19.51
N SER A 335 10.78 23.38 -18.88
CA SER A 335 9.57 23.88 -19.53
C SER A 335 8.92 24.98 -18.69
N PRO A 336 8.29 26.02 -19.29
CA PRO A 336 7.49 27.00 -18.56
C PRO A 336 6.35 26.38 -17.75
N THR A 337 5.87 25.19 -18.13
CA THR A 337 4.75 24.50 -17.49
C THR A 337 5.20 23.47 -16.44
N ILE A 338 6.50 23.36 -16.13
CA ILE A 338 7.04 22.33 -15.21
C ILE A 338 6.40 22.36 -13.82
N SER A 339 5.98 23.54 -13.35
CA SER A 339 5.31 23.71 -12.05
C SER A 339 3.79 23.68 -12.14
N ASP A 340 3.19 23.56 -13.33
CA ASP A 340 1.75 23.62 -13.49
C ASP A 340 1.09 22.42 -12.82
N GLY A 341 0.20 22.69 -11.86
CA GLY A 341 -0.48 21.64 -11.10
C GLY A 341 0.39 20.97 -10.04
N VAL A 342 1.58 21.49 -9.73
CA VAL A 342 2.49 20.93 -8.72
C VAL A 342 2.57 21.87 -7.52
N ASP A 343 2.11 21.40 -6.36
CA ASP A 343 2.38 22.03 -5.06
C ASP A 343 3.49 21.24 -4.36
N LEU A 344 4.68 21.84 -4.24
CA LEU A 344 5.86 21.21 -3.68
C LEU A 344 6.20 21.75 -2.29
N PHE A 345 6.41 20.85 -1.34
CA PHE A 345 7.05 21.12 -0.07
C PHE A 345 8.44 20.52 -0.08
N TYR A 346 9.46 21.36 0.11
CA TYR A 346 10.85 20.98 -0.13
C TYR A 346 11.80 21.54 0.92
N ARG A 347 12.77 20.73 1.30
CA ARG A 347 13.94 21.13 2.08
C ARG A 347 15.16 20.35 1.60
N PRO A 348 16.28 21.02 1.27
CA PRO A 348 17.51 20.32 0.94
C PRO A 348 18.03 19.49 2.13
N ALA A 349 18.95 18.57 1.84
CA ALA A 349 19.71 17.90 2.89
C ALA A 349 20.46 18.93 3.76
N ARG A 350 20.64 18.66 5.05
CA ARG A 350 21.39 19.57 5.94
C ARG A 350 22.91 19.47 5.76
N PHE A 351 23.38 18.53 4.95
CA PHE A 351 24.79 18.22 4.71
C PHE A 351 25.04 17.89 3.24
N GLY A 352 26.30 17.75 2.86
CA GLY A 352 26.71 17.39 1.50
C GLY A 352 26.70 18.57 0.51
N ARG A 353 26.87 18.24 -0.78
CA ARG A 353 27.03 19.23 -1.86
C ARG A 353 25.73 20.00 -2.15
N LEU A 354 24.58 19.36 -1.95
CA LEU A 354 23.25 19.93 -2.28
C LEU A 354 22.59 20.67 -1.11
N LYS A 355 23.28 20.89 0.02
CA LYS A 355 22.69 21.52 1.21
C LYS A 355 22.18 22.96 1.03
N HIS A 356 22.57 23.60 -0.06
CA HIS A 356 22.18 24.96 -0.43
C HIS A 356 21.29 24.99 -1.67
N LYS A 357 20.80 23.83 -2.15
CA LYS A 357 19.82 23.77 -3.22
C LYS A 357 18.47 24.21 -2.65
N GLU A 358 18.08 25.45 -2.84
CA GLU A 358 16.84 26.01 -2.27
C GLU A 358 15.60 25.70 -3.11
N LYS A 359 15.78 25.26 -4.36
CA LYS A 359 14.72 25.02 -5.32
C LYS A 359 14.76 23.60 -5.80
N HIS A 360 13.57 23.04 -6.02
CA HIS A 360 13.37 21.74 -6.62
C HIS A 360 12.17 21.84 -7.58
N SER A 361 12.20 21.15 -8.73
CA SER A 361 11.10 21.27 -9.71
C SER A 361 9.80 20.61 -9.26
N GLY A 362 9.92 19.65 -8.35
CA GLY A 362 8.85 18.74 -7.97
C GLY A 362 8.81 17.51 -8.86
N TRP A 363 9.81 17.31 -9.73
CA TRP A 363 9.93 16.17 -10.61
C TRP A 363 11.34 15.60 -10.55
N GLN A 364 11.42 14.27 -10.67
CA GLN A 364 12.69 13.59 -10.78
C GLN A 364 12.83 12.90 -12.15
N CYS A 365 14.04 12.99 -12.71
CA CYS A 365 14.40 12.54 -14.04
C CYS A 365 15.68 11.71 -14.03
N TRP A 366 15.85 10.88 -15.05
CA TRP A 366 17.06 10.09 -15.25
C TRP A 366 18.16 10.92 -15.91
N ARG A 367 19.38 10.84 -15.38
CA ARG A 367 20.59 11.43 -15.95
C ARG A 367 21.65 10.35 -16.17
N GLN A 368 22.27 10.36 -17.35
CA GLN A 368 23.49 9.59 -17.59
C GLN A 368 24.70 10.35 -17.04
N ILE A 369 25.49 9.67 -16.20
CA ILE A 369 26.77 10.17 -15.70
C ILE A 369 27.81 9.82 -16.76
N LYS A 370 28.40 10.85 -17.39
CA LYS A 370 29.46 10.71 -18.38
C LYS A 370 30.84 10.58 -17.76
#